data_AF-A0A839QI15-F1
#
_entry.id   AF-A0A839QI15-F1
#
_cell.length_a   1.000
_cell.length_b   1.000
_cell.length_c   1.000
_cell.angle_alpha   90.00
_cell.angle_beta   90.00
_cell.angle_gamma   90.00
#
_symmetry.space_group_name_H-M   'P 1'
#
loop_
_entity.id
_entity.type
_entity.pdbx_description
1 polymer ?
#
loop_
_entity_poly.entity_id
_entity_poly.type
_entity_poly.pdbx_seq_one_letter_code
_entity_poly.pdbx_strand_id
1 'polypeptide(L)'
;MAWGKSEEQKAEEQAARNARETEQREAEEAAEFAASPLGLAIAAHTNGDAFFQVQIEVSSLTGTASFFGSSENDVHHSGKSTDTLGQIEKVGWRLEHVGYVFIETGSTSTNRVMSTGQGVVTRGNVTGIYLFRRTSG
;
A
#
# COMPACT_ATOMS: atom_id res chain seq x y z
N MET A 1 42.09 34.85 -15.80
CA MET A 1 40.90 35.45 -15.17
C MET A 1 39.80 34.41 -15.23
N ALA A 2 39.39 33.87 -14.08
CA ALA A 2 38.39 32.81 -14.02
C ALA A 2 37.00 33.41 -14.30
N TRP A 3 36.41 32.98 -15.41
CA TRP A 3 35.04 33.26 -15.81
C TRP A 3 34.07 32.54 -14.87
N GLY A 4 33.32 33.28 -14.05
CA GLY A 4 32.18 32.76 -13.29
C GLY A 4 30.88 33.01 -14.06
N LYS A 5 29.97 32.01 -14.10
CA LYS A 5 28.61 32.15 -14.65
C LYS A 5 27.93 33.40 -14.07
N SER A 6 27.23 34.17 -14.90
CA SER A 6 26.48 35.35 -14.43
C SER A 6 25.37 34.92 -13.45
N GLU A 7 24.96 35.83 -12.57
CA GLU A 7 23.83 35.59 -11.65
C GLU A 7 22.54 35.22 -12.40
N GLU A 8 22.39 35.75 -13.62
CA GLU A 8 21.30 35.43 -14.54
C GLU A 8 21.34 33.98 -15.02
N GLN A 9 22.52 33.49 -15.43
CA GLN A 9 22.72 32.09 -15.83
C GLN A 9 22.50 31.11 -14.68
N LYS A 10 22.84 31.49 -13.45
CA LYS A 10 22.55 30.69 -12.25
C LYS A 10 21.05 30.66 -11.95
N ALA A 11 20.35 31.79 -12.11
CA ALA A 11 18.91 31.87 -11.89
C ALA A 11 18.12 31.04 -12.91
N GLU A 12 18.50 31.06 -14.18
CA GLU A 12 17.90 30.21 -15.22
C GLU A 12 18.16 28.71 -14.97
N GLU A 13 19.38 28.35 -14.58
CA GLU A 13 19.72 26.96 -14.25
C GLU A 13 18.97 26.47 -12.99
N GLN A 14 18.78 27.33 -12.00
CA GLN A 14 17.97 27.06 -10.81
C GLN A 14 16.49 26.92 -11.16
N ALA A 15 15.94 27.80 -12.00
CA ALA A 15 14.54 27.74 -12.43
C ALA A 15 14.27 26.47 -13.26
N ALA A 16 15.17 26.13 -14.19
CA ALA A 16 15.07 24.89 -14.96
C ALA A 16 15.20 23.64 -14.09
N ARG A 17 16.05 23.67 -13.05
CA ARG A 17 16.17 22.58 -12.07
C ARG A 17 14.90 22.43 -11.25
N ASN A 18 14.35 23.52 -10.72
CA ASN A 18 13.12 23.50 -9.94
C ASN A 18 11.93 23.02 -10.80
N ALA A 19 11.83 23.46 -12.05
CA ALA A 19 10.77 23.02 -12.98
C ALA A 19 10.85 21.50 -13.24
N ARG A 20 12.06 20.97 -13.47
CA ARG A 20 12.26 19.51 -13.62
C ARG A 20 11.93 18.75 -12.36
N GLU A 21 12.27 19.29 -11.19
CA GLU A 21 11.96 18.65 -9.90
C GLU A 21 10.45 18.63 -9.64
N THR A 22 9.73 19.71 -9.97
CA THR A 22 8.27 19.73 -9.89
C THR A 22 7.63 18.75 -10.88
N GLU A 23 8.08 18.72 -12.13
CA GLU A 23 7.60 17.77 -13.13
C GLU A 23 7.86 16.32 -12.71
N GLN A 24 9.03 16.03 -12.16
CA GLN A 24 9.37 14.69 -11.64
C GLN A 24 8.45 14.31 -10.48
N ARG A 25 8.25 15.22 -9.53
CA ARG A 25 7.38 14.96 -8.38
C ARG A 25 5.93 14.74 -8.80
N GLU A 26 5.41 15.56 -9.71
CA GLU A 26 4.05 15.39 -10.24
C GLU A 26 3.91 14.05 -10.99
N ALA A 27 4.93 13.65 -11.75
CA ALA A 27 4.95 12.36 -12.42
C ALA A 27 5.01 11.18 -11.44
N GLU A 28 5.78 11.30 -10.36
CA GLU A 28 5.83 10.30 -9.28
C GLU A 28 4.48 10.18 -8.58
N GLU A 29 3.87 11.30 -8.17
CA GLU A 29 2.56 11.32 -7.52
C GLU A 29 1.47 10.74 -8.44
N ALA A 30 1.50 11.04 -9.74
CA ALA A 30 0.59 10.46 -10.72
C ALA A 30 0.80 8.95 -10.90
N ALA A 31 2.05 8.49 -10.91
CA ALA A 31 2.38 7.07 -11.01
C ALA A 31 1.93 6.30 -9.76
N GLU A 32 2.13 6.85 -8.57
CA GLU A 32 1.64 6.29 -7.30
C GLU A 32 0.10 6.20 -7.30
N PHE A 33 -0.58 7.25 -7.74
CA PHE A 33 -2.04 7.24 -7.87
C PHE A 33 -2.51 6.18 -8.88
N ALA A 34 -1.88 6.08 -10.04
CA ALA A 34 -2.23 5.09 -11.06
C ALA A 34 -2.04 3.65 -10.56
N ALA A 35 -1.04 3.41 -9.70
CA ALA A 35 -0.79 2.12 -9.06
C ALA A 35 -1.73 1.84 -7.86
N SER A 36 -2.43 2.86 -7.35
CA SER A 36 -3.35 2.70 -6.23
C SER A 36 -4.57 1.83 -6.61
N PRO A 37 -5.24 1.17 -5.64
CA PRO A 37 -6.46 0.40 -5.89
C PRO A 37 -7.54 1.18 -6.66
N LEU A 38 -7.69 2.48 -6.35
CA LEU A 38 -8.65 3.35 -7.03
C LEU A 38 -8.22 3.66 -8.46
N GLY A 39 -6.94 4.00 -8.68
CA GLY A 39 -6.40 4.24 -10.03
C GLY A 39 -6.58 3.04 -10.95
N LEU A 40 -6.30 1.83 -10.42
CA LEU A 40 -6.54 0.57 -11.13
C LEU A 40 -8.03 0.34 -11.43
N ALA A 41 -8.92 0.64 -10.48
CA ALA A 41 -10.37 0.51 -10.69
C ALA A 41 -10.90 1.47 -11.78
N ILE A 42 -10.39 2.71 -11.81
CA ILE A 42 -10.73 3.70 -12.84
C ILE A 42 -10.23 3.24 -14.20
N ALA A 43 -8.98 2.76 -14.27
CA ALA A 43 -8.39 2.26 -15.51
C ALA A 43 -9.19 1.06 -16.06
N ALA A 44 -9.48 0.07 -15.21
CA ALA A 44 -10.28 -1.10 -15.59
C ALA A 44 -11.69 -0.71 -16.09
N HIS A 45 -12.33 0.24 -15.41
CA HIS A 45 -13.66 0.71 -15.82
C HIS A 45 -13.62 1.43 -17.17
N THR A 46 -12.57 2.23 -17.39
CA THR A 46 -12.33 2.95 -18.66
C THR A 46 -12.02 2.00 -19.81
N ASN A 47 -11.26 0.93 -19.53
CA ASN A 47 -10.97 -0.14 -20.49
C ASN A 47 -12.20 -0.97 -20.88
N GLY A 48 -13.28 -0.86 -20.10
CA GLY A 48 -14.54 -1.52 -20.38
C GLY A 48 -14.70 -2.87 -19.69
N ASP A 49 -13.84 -3.20 -18.72
CA ASP A 49 -13.83 -4.50 -18.06
C ASP A 49 -15.16 -4.79 -17.37
N ALA A 50 -15.62 -6.05 -17.44
CA ALA A 50 -16.85 -6.48 -16.78
C ALA A 50 -16.68 -6.73 -15.28
N PHE A 51 -15.46 -7.13 -14.89
CA PHE A 51 -15.10 -7.47 -13.52
C PHE A 51 -13.78 -6.80 -13.14
N PHE A 52 -13.66 -6.44 -11.87
CA PHE A 52 -12.45 -5.88 -11.30
C PHE A 52 -12.15 -6.59 -9.98
N GLN A 53 -10.95 -7.14 -9.86
CA GLN A 53 -10.48 -7.80 -8.65
C GLN A 53 -9.32 -7.01 -8.05
N VAL A 54 -9.36 -6.78 -6.75
CA VAL A 54 -8.28 -6.11 -6.03
C VAL A 54 -8.00 -6.80 -4.70
N GLN A 55 -6.73 -6.81 -4.32
CA GLN A 55 -6.26 -7.31 -3.03
C GLN A 55 -5.90 -6.12 -2.15
N ILE A 56 -6.45 -6.07 -0.95
CA ILE A 56 -6.20 -4.99 0.00
C ILE A 56 -5.81 -5.64 1.33
N GLU A 57 -4.68 -5.22 1.88
CA GLU A 57 -4.29 -5.62 3.24
C GLU A 57 -5.23 -4.95 4.24
N VAL A 58 -5.89 -5.77 5.07
CA VAL A 58 -6.92 -5.32 6.02
C VAL A 58 -6.34 -5.19 7.42
N SER A 59 -5.47 -6.11 7.80
CA SER A 59 -4.78 -6.05 9.08
C SER A 59 -3.47 -6.83 9.04
N SER A 60 -2.46 -6.34 9.75
CA SER A 60 -1.24 -7.10 10.03
C SER A 60 -1.19 -7.50 11.50
N LEU A 61 -0.73 -8.73 11.74
CA LEU A 61 -0.41 -9.25 13.06
C LEU A 61 1.11 -9.17 13.25
N THR A 62 1.54 -8.25 14.11
CA THR A 62 2.96 -8.09 14.48
C THR A 62 3.15 -8.50 15.93
N GLY A 63 3.95 -9.56 16.16
CA GLY A 63 4.37 -9.96 17.49
C GLY A 63 5.86 -9.73 17.73
N THR A 64 6.19 -9.21 18.91
CA THR A 64 7.55 -9.14 19.44
C THR A 64 7.77 -10.28 20.45
N ALA A 65 8.80 -11.09 20.22
CA ALA A 65 9.17 -12.14 21.15
C ALA A 65 9.85 -11.53 22.39
N SER A 66 9.16 -11.53 23.53
CA SER A 66 9.73 -11.05 24.79
C SER A 66 10.42 -12.19 25.55
N PHE A 67 11.68 -11.97 25.92
CA PHE A 67 12.47 -12.87 26.79
C PHE A 67 11.80 -13.16 28.15
N PHE A 68 10.86 -12.31 28.59
CA PHE A 68 10.30 -12.30 29.95
C PHE A 68 8.84 -12.76 30.10
N GLY A 69 8.18 -13.28 29.04
CA GLY A 69 6.95 -14.07 29.24
C GLY A 69 5.61 -13.38 28.95
N SER A 70 5.57 -12.43 28.02
CA SER A 70 4.36 -12.15 27.25
C SER A 70 4.74 -11.99 25.78
N SER A 71 4.21 -12.87 24.93
CA SER A 71 4.15 -12.59 23.50
C SER A 71 2.96 -11.66 23.32
N GLU A 72 3.22 -10.37 23.20
CA GLU A 72 2.17 -9.39 22.90
C GLU A 72 2.01 -9.38 21.38
N ASN A 73 0.81 -9.74 20.92
CA ASN A 73 0.43 -9.64 19.51
C ASN A 73 -0.24 -8.29 19.33
N ASP A 74 0.39 -7.38 18.59
CA ASP A 74 -0.23 -6.14 18.15
C ASP A 74 -0.95 -6.39 16.81
N VAL A 75 -2.21 -5.96 16.72
CA VAL A 75 -3.03 -6.06 15.52
C VAL A 75 -3.17 -4.66 14.96
N HIS A 76 -2.44 -4.37 13.88
CA HIS A 76 -2.57 -3.10 13.18
C HIS A 76 -3.62 -3.21 12.10
N HIS A 77 -4.73 -2.47 12.25
CA HIS A 77 -5.74 -2.34 11.21
C HIS A 77 -5.34 -1.27 10.19
N SER A 78 -5.42 -1.60 8.91
CA SER A 78 -5.34 -0.64 7.82
C SER A 78 -6.65 0.15 7.77
N GLY A 79 -6.70 1.27 8.51
CA GLY A 79 -7.89 2.12 8.64
C GLY A 79 -8.37 2.79 7.35
N LYS A 80 -7.66 2.63 6.22
CA LYS A 80 -7.98 3.23 4.92
C LYS A 80 -8.74 2.29 3.97
N SER A 81 -8.94 1.03 4.35
CA SER A 81 -9.54 0.01 3.48
C SER A 81 -11.01 0.28 3.14
N THR A 82 -11.84 0.67 4.12
CA THR A 82 -13.29 0.91 3.92
C THR A 82 -13.59 2.13 3.05
N ASP A 83 -12.81 3.21 3.19
CA ASP A 83 -12.92 4.39 2.33
C ASP A 83 -12.56 4.07 0.88
N THR A 84 -11.51 3.27 0.67
CA THR A 84 -11.09 2.82 -0.67
C THR A 84 -12.17 2.02 -1.39
N LEU A 85 -12.83 1.07 -0.71
CA LEU A 85 -13.92 0.29 -1.32
C LEU A 85 -15.11 1.17 -1.75
N GLY A 86 -15.49 2.14 -0.91
CA GLY A 86 -16.55 3.09 -1.25
C GLY A 86 -16.18 4.02 -2.41
N GLN A 87 -14.91 4.40 -2.52
CA GLN A 87 -14.41 5.16 -3.67
C GLN A 87 -14.46 4.33 -4.96
N ILE A 88 -14.12 3.04 -4.90
CA ILE A 88 -14.24 2.12 -6.05
C ILE A 88 -15.71 1.99 -6.47
N GLU A 89 -16.66 1.86 -5.54
CA GLU A 89 -18.07 1.76 -5.91
C GLU A 89 -18.60 3.04 -6.58
N LYS A 90 -18.13 4.23 -6.15
CA LYS A 90 -18.48 5.51 -6.80
C LYS A 90 -18.03 5.60 -8.26
N VAL A 91 -17.01 4.84 -8.67
CA VAL A 91 -16.55 4.79 -10.07
C VAL A 91 -17.56 4.07 -10.99
N GLY A 92 -18.48 3.28 -10.44
CA GLY A 92 -19.39 2.42 -11.21
C GLY A 92 -19.11 0.94 -11.03
N TRP A 93 -18.43 0.57 -9.94
CA TRP A 93 -18.26 -0.81 -9.53
C TRP A 93 -19.29 -1.17 -8.46
N ARG A 94 -19.69 -2.44 -8.40
CA ARG A 94 -20.50 -2.98 -7.32
C ARG A 94 -19.79 -4.16 -6.70
N LEU A 95 -19.61 -4.13 -5.39
CA LEU A 95 -18.97 -5.25 -4.70
C LEU A 95 -19.85 -6.51 -4.81
N GLU A 96 -19.29 -7.59 -5.35
CA GLU A 96 -19.99 -8.85 -5.57
C GLU A 96 -19.53 -9.93 -4.59
N HIS A 97 -18.22 -10.03 -4.35
CA HIS A 97 -17.67 -11.04 -3.46
C HIS A 97 -16.47 -10.52 -2.67
N VAL A 98 -16.29 -11.05 -1.46
CA VAL A 98 -15.11 -10.81 -0.62
C VAL A 98 -14.62 -12.14 -0.06
N GLY A 99 -13.34 -12.42 -0.27
CA GLY A 99 -12.62 -13.50 0.38
C GLY A 99 -11.53 -12.94 1.29
N TYR A 100 -11.29 -13.58 2.43
CA TYR A 100 -10.18 -13.23 3.32
C TYR A 100 -9.20 -14.39 3.39
N VAL A 101 -7.93 -14.07 3.19
CA VAL A 101 -6.84 -15.03 3.34
C VAL A 101 -5.84 -14.50 4.35
N PHE A 102 -5.41 -15.37 5.26
CA PHE A 102 -4.29 -15.09 6.15
C PHE A 102 -3.01 -15.59 5.49
N ILE A 103 -2.09 -14.67 5.22
CA ILE A 103 -0.79 -14.99 4.65
C ILE A 103 0.21 -14.96 5.81
N GLU A 104 0.78 -16.13 6.14
CA GLU A 104 1.85 -16.24 7.13
C GLU A 104 3.15 -15.73 6.51
N THR A 105 3.65 -14.59 7.00
CA THR A 105 4.88 -13.95 6.50
C THR A 105 6.14 -14.42 7.25
N GLY A 106 5.97 -15.23 8.30
CA GLY A 106 7.03 -16.01 8.92
C GLY A 106 6.78 -16.30 10.40
N SER A 107 7.33 -17.42 10.89
CA SER A 107 7.37 -17.75 12.31
C SER A 107 8.76 -17.45 12.88
N THR A 108 8.88 -16.58 13.89
CA THR A 108 10.12 -16.51 14.68
C THR A 108 9.97 -17.43 15.88
N SER A 109 10.70 -18.55 15.87
CA SER A 109 10.81 -19.44 17.03
C SER A 109 12.03 -19.02 17.83
N THR A 110 11.83 -18.47 19.03
CA THR A 110 12.94 -18.21 19.95
C THR A 110 13.01 -19.37 20.94
N ASN A 111 14.09 -20.17 20.85
CA ASN A 111 14.38 -21.16 21.87
C ASN A 111 14.67 -20.44 23.20
N ARG A 112 13.85 -20.70 24.21
CA ARG A 112 13.99 -20.12 25.54
C ARG A 112 15.15 -20.81 26.24
N VAL A 113 16.27 -20.12 26.41
CA VAL A 113 17.54 -20.71 26.87
C VAL A 113 17.49 -21.27 28.32
N MET A 114 16.40 -21.04 29.07
CA MET A 114 16.24 -21.55 30.45
C MET A 114 14.83 -22.07 30.82
N SER A 115 13.94 -22.35 29.86
CA SER A 115 12.61 -22.92 30.13
C SER A 115 12.16 -23.80 28.96
N THR A 116 11.54 -24.95 29.25
CA THR A 116 11.15 -25.99 28.28
C THR A 116 9.99 -25.60 27.36
N GLY A 117 9.69 -24.30 27.21
CA GLY A 117 8.65 -23.80 26.31
C GLY A 117 9.22 -23.16 25.03
N GLN A 118 8.76 -23.60 23.86
CA GLN A 118 8.94 -22.86 22.61
C GLN A 118 7.92 -21.72 22.55
N GLY A 119 8.38 -20.48 22.43
CA GLY A 119 7.53 -19.36 22.07
C GLY A 119 7.47 -19.27 20.54
N VAL A 120 6.34 -19.67 19.95
CA VAL A 120 6.07 -19.44 18.52
C VAL A 120 5.37 -18.11 18.39
N VAL A 121 6.04 -17.13 17.79
CA VAL A 121 5.39 -15.87 17.37
C VAL A 121 5.13 -15.96 15.87
N THR A 122 3.87 -16.18 15.52
CA THR A 122 3.39 -16.15 14.14
C THR A 122 3.25 -14.69 13.71
N ARG A 123 3.96 -14.30 12.65
CA ARG A 123 3.75 -13.03 11.95
C ARG A 123 2.97 -13.32 10.66
N GLY A 124 1.94 -12.53 10.40
CA GLY A 124 1.13 -12.69 9.20
C GLY A 124 0.21 -11.51 8.97
N ASN A 125 -0.26 -11.38 7.73
CA ASN A 125 -1.20 -10.34 7.33
C ASN A 125 -2.48 -10.96 6.78
N VAL A 126 -3.61 -10.36 7.14
CA VAL A 126 -4.92 -10.68 6.56
C VAL A 126 -5.08 -9.82 5.31
N THR A 127 -5.15 -10.48 4.16
CA THR A 127 -5.43 -9.85 2.87
C THR A 127 -6.87 -10.14 2.49
N GLY A 128 -7.64 -9.09 2.21
CA GLY A 128 -8.96 -9.19 1.61
C GLY A 128 -8.83 -9.20 0.08
N ILE A 129 -9.48 -10.17 -0.57
CA ILE A 129 -9.63 -10.26 -2.01
C ILE A 129 -11.05 -9.84 -2.34
N TYR A 130 -11.20 -8.72 -3.05
CA TYR A 130 -12.48 -8.11 -3.38
C TYR A 130 -12.73 -8.27 -4.87
N LEU A 131 -13.90 -8.81 -5.22
CA LEU A 131 -14.38 -8.89 -6.60
C LEU A 131 -15.55 -7.93 -6.78
N PHE A 132 -15.40 -7.07 -7.78
CA PHE A 132 -16.41 -6.12 -8.18
C PHE A 132 -16.93 -6.48 -9.57
N ARG A 133 -18.23 -6.22 -9.76
CA ARG A 133 -18.88 -6.27 -11.06
C ARG A 133 -19.20 -4.85 -11.50
N ARG A 134 -19.02 -4.57 -12.78
CA ARG A 134 -19.39 -3.28 -13.36
C ARG A 134 -20.89 -3.06 -13.27
N THR A 135 -21.31 -1.88 -12.82
CA THR A 135 -22.69 -1.46 -12.94
C THR A 135 -22.93 -0.96 -14.35
N SER A 136 -23.91 -1.55 -15.02
CA SER A 136 -24.44 -1.00 -16.27
C SER A 136 -25.20 0.27 -15.91
N GLY A 137 -24.58 1.43 -16.15
CA GLY A 137 -25.27 2.71 -16.29
C GLY A 137 -26.04 2.77 -17.60
#